data_AF-A0A2H4VG26-F1
#
_entry.id   AF-A0A2H4VG26-F1
#
_cell.length_a   1.000
_cell.length_b   1.000
_cell.length_c   1.000
_cell.angle_alpha   90.00
_cell.angle_beta   90.00
_cell.angle_gamma   90.00
#
_symmetry.space_group_name_H-M   'P 1'
#
loop_
_entity.id
_entity.type
_entity.pdbx_description
1 polymer ?
#
loop_
_entity_poly.entity_id
_entity_poly.type
_entity_poly.pdbx_seq_one_letter_code
_entity_poly.pdbx_strand_id
1 'polypeptide(L)'
;MVIGRWAMAPGVFFHGVNASQNFMKLGTLLLDEFTVYIVDRRGHGMSGPCGSKTPQFLKDSLTALNETIPYSNLVELKGLNHDSAQDYGKPKPIAQELRRFF
;
A
#
# COMPACT_ATOMS: atom_id res chain seq x y z
N MET A 1 17.73 -21.70 27.96
CA MET A 1 16.51 -21.46 27.17
C MET A 1 16.64 -20.08 26.53
N VAL A 2 17.03 -20.00 25.26
CA VAL A 2 17.15 -18.73 24.53
C VAL A 2 15.81 -18.48 23.85
N ILE A 3 15.05 -17.50 24.35
CA ILE A 3 13.86 -17.01 23.67
C ILE A 3 14.37 -15.99 22.65
N GLY A 4 14.61 -16.43 21.42
CA GLY A 4 15.01 -15.54 20.33
C GLY A 4 13.88 -14.55 20.06
N ARG A 5 14.11 -13.27 20.35
CA ARG A 5 13.21 -12.18 19.94
C ARG A 5 13.42 -11.97 18.44
N TRP A 6 12.53 -12.53 17.63
CA TRP A 6 12.46 -12.21 16.20
C TRP A 6 11.84 -10.81 16.07
N ALA A 7 12.67 -9.77 16.06
CA ALA A 7 12.20 -8.45 15.64
C ALA A 7 12.00 -8.49 14.13
N MET A 8 10.84 -8.98 13.67
CA MET A 8 10.44 -8.78 12.28
C MET A 8 10.00 -7.33 12.19
N ALA A 9 10.70 -6.54 11.38
CA ALA A 9 10.25 -5.21 11.02
C ALA A 9 8.78 -5.27 10.55
N PRO A 10 7.93 -4.27 10.87
CA PRO A 10 6.53 -4.30 10.47
C PRO A 10 6.39 -4.54 8.96
N GLY A 11 5.38 -5.31 8.56
CA GLY A 11 5.16 -5.67 7.17
C GLY A 11 4.24 -4.66 6.47
N VAL A 12 4.63 -4.18 5.28
CA VAL A 12 3.80 -3.33 4.44
C VAL A 12 3.53 -4.03 3.10
N PHE A 13 2.26 -4.11 2.70
CA PHE A 13 1.83 -4.70 1.43
C PHE A 13 1.34 -3.60 0.46
N PHE A 14 1.89 -3.60 -0.76
CA PHE A 14 1.48 -2.70 -1.83
C PHE A 14 0.92 -3.47 -3.02
N HIS A 15 -0.16 -2.95 -3.59
CA HIS A 15 -0.61 -3.29 -4.93
C HIS A 15 -1.24 -2.05 -5.57
N GLY A 16 -1.37 -2.02 -6.89
CA GLY A 16 -2.13 -0.97 -7.56
C GLY A 16 -2.72 -1.40 -8.88
N VAL A 17 -3.08 -0.43 -9.70
CA VAL A 17 -3.71 -0.67 -11.00
C VAL A 17 -2.72 -1.23 -12.02
N ASN A 18 -1.42 -1.03 -11.82
CA ASN A 18 -0.36 -1.55 -12.69
C ASN A 18 0.47 -2.64 -11.98
N ALA A 19 1.44 -3.19 -12.71
CA ALA A 19 2.33 -4.24 -12.23
C ALA A 19 3.30 -3.74 -11.13
N SER A 20 3.71 -4.66 -10.28
CA SER A 20 4.56 -4.49 -9.10
C SER A 20 5.87 -3.79 -9.38
N GLN A 21 6.50 -4.02 -10.54
CA GLN A 21 7.75 -3.35 -10.91
C GLN A 21 7.63 -1.82 -10.95
N ASN A 22 6.42 -1.28 -11.06
CA ASN A 22 6.21 0.16 -11.07
C ASN A 22 6.18 0.77 -9.66
N PHE A 23 6.36 0.00 -8.59
CA PHE A 23 6.39 0.49 -7.20
C PHE A 23 7.78 0.39 -6.56
N MET A 24 8.81 0.02 -7.33
CA MET A 24 10.12 -0.33 -6.77
C MET A 24 10.82 0.87 -6.11
N LYS A 25 10.59 2.10 -6.57
CA LYS A 25 11.12 3.30 -5.88
C LYS A 25 10.45 3.50 -4.53
N LEU A 26 9.12 3.33 -4.45
CA LEU A 26 8.40 3.42 -3.18
C LEU A 26 8.86 2.33 -2.22
N GLY A 27 9.00 1.10 -2.71
CA GLY A 27 9.52 0.00 -1.90
C GLY A 27 10.90 0.31 -1.36
N THR A 28 11.82 0.77 -2.21
CA THR A 28 13.20 1.15 -1.81
C THR A 28 13.22 2.19 -0.70
N LEU A 29 12.30 3.17 -0.72
CA LEU A 29 12.18 4.21 0.32
C LEU A 29 11.70 3.70 1.67
N LEU A 30 11.28 2.44 1.78
CA LEU A 30 10.71 1.84 2.99
C LEU A 30 11.50 0.61 3.48
N LEU A 31 12.47 0.12 2.69
CA LEU A 31 13.24 -1.09 3.01
C LEU A 31 14.14 -0.96 4.24
N ASP A 32 14.43 0.27 4.67
CA ASP A 32 15.21 0.57 5.87
C ASP A 32 14.44 0.30 7.17
N GLU A 33 13.10 0.40 7.12
CA GLU A 33 12.23 0.37 8.30
C GLU A 33 11.19 -0.76 8.26
N PHE A 34 10.86 -1.28 7.08
CA PHE A 34 9.76 -2.25 6.89
C PHE A 34 10.19 -3.45 6.05
N THR A 35 9.56 -4.59 6.30
CA THR A 35 9.54 -5.68 5.33
C THR A 35 8.50 -5.33 4.26
N VAL A 36 8.96 -5.00 3.05
CA VAL A 36 8.08 -4.54 1.97
C VAL A 36 7.69 -5.69 1.03
N TYR A 37 6.40 -5.93 0.88
CA TYR A 37 5.83 -6.85 -0.10
C TYR A 37 5.11 -6.06 -1.20
N ILE A 38 5.60 -6.15 -2.43
CA ILE A 38 4.92 -5.57 -3.60
C ILE A 38 4.32 -6.72 -4.40
N VAL A 39 3.00 -6.75 -4.52
CA VAL A 39 2.27 -7.85 -5.16
C VAL A 39 1.58 -7.40 -6.43
N ASP A 40 1.64 -8.24 -7.46
CA ASP A 40 0.88 -8.04 -8.69
C ASP A 40 -0.61 -8.32 -8.45
N ARG A 41 -1.46 -7.32 -8.71
CA ARG A 41 -2.91 -7.51 -8.72
C ARG A 41 -3.31 -8.37 -9.92
N ARG A 42 -4.26 -9.29 -9.73
CA ARG A 42 -4.88 -10.10 -10.80
C ARG A 42 -5.11 -9.26 -12.08
N GLY A 43 -4.63 -9.74 -13.23
CA GLY A 43 -4.69 -9.02 -14.50
C GLY A 43 -3.42 -8.24 -14.87
N HIS A 44 -2.46 -8.12 -13.96
CA HIS A 44 -1.26 -7.30 -14.14
C HIS A 44 0.02 -8.07 -13.78
N GLY A 45 1.15 -7.68 -14.39
CA GLY A 45 2.45 -8.30 -14.13
C GLY A 45 2.42 -9.81 -14.35
N MET A 46 2.88 -10.57 -13.36
CA MET A 46 2.93 -12.03 -13.41
C MET A 46 1.65 -12.74 -12.90
N SER A 47 0.57 -12.01 -12.61
CA SER A 47 -0.65 -12.56 -11.98
C SER A 47 -1.67 -13.21 -12.95
N GLY A 48 -1.41 -13.22 -14.25
CA GLY A 48 -2.32 -13.75 -15.29
C GLY A 48 -3.54 -12.85 -15.58
N PRO A 49 -4.44 -13.24 -16.50
CA PRO A 49 -5.54 -12.40 -17.00
C PRO A 49 -6.68 -12.18 -15.97
N CYS A 50 -7.37 -11.03 -16.08
CA CYS A 50 -8.43 -10.58 -15.17
C CYS A 50 -9.82 -10.60 -15.85
N GLY A 51 -10.87 -10.95 -15.08
CA GLY A 51 -12.27 -10.77 -15.47
C GLY A 51 -12.79 -9.35 -15.19
N SER A 52 -13.82 -8.89 -15.89
CA SER A 52 -14.30 -7.51 -15.86
C SER A 52 -15.28 -7.24 -14.71
N LYS A 53 -14.93 -6.28 -13.82
CA LYS A 53 -15.79 -5.30 -13.11
C LYS A 53 -15.08 -4.73 -11.86
N THR A 54 -15.23 -3.42 -11.62
CA THR A 54 -14.92 -2.77 -10.32
C THR A 54 -16.01 -1.74 -10.02
N PRO A 55 -16.60 -1.69 -8.80
CA PRO A 55 -17.71 -0.78 -8.53
C PRO A 55 -17.32 0.46 -7.69
N GLN A 56 -18.23 1.43 -7.67
CA GLN A 56 -18.08 2.83 -7.27
C GLN A 56 -18.10 3.12 -5.74
N PHE A 57 -18.28 2.11 -4.88
CA PHE A 57 -18.63 2.26 -3.45
C PHE A 57 -17.47 2.57 -2.48
N LEU A 58 -16.26 2.78 -3.00
CA LEU A 58 -15.04 2.68 -2.19
C LEU A 58 -14.94 3.76 -1.11
N LYS A 59 -15.33 5.01 -1.42
CA LYS A 59 -15.22 6.13 -0.47
C LYS A 59 -16.18 5.99 0.71
N ASP A 60 -17.45 5.71 0.43
CA ASP A 60 -18.47 5.57 1.47
C ASP A 60 -18.14 4.42 2.41
N SER A 61 -17.61 3.32 1.87
CA SER A 61 -17.17 2.17 2.66
C SER A 61 -15.98 2.52 3.56
N LEU A 62 -15.00 3.29 3.07
CA LEU A 62 -13.84 3.72 3.87
C LEU A 62 -14.24 4.64 5.03
N THR A 63 -15.16 5.58 4.78
CA THR A 63 -15.71 6.45 5.83
C THR A 63 -16.41 5.62 6.90
N ALA A 64 -17.33 4.73 6.50
CA ALA A 64 -18.07 3.89 7.43
C ALA A 64 -17.16 2.97 8.26
N LEU A 65 -16.12 2.39 7.65
CA LEU A 65 -15.13 1.57 8.35
C LEU A 65 -14.35 2.39 9.38
N ASN A 66 -13.93 3.61 9.03
CA ASN A 66 -13.21 4.48 9.95
C ASN A 66 -14.07 4.96 11.14
N GLU A 67 -15.37 5.10 10.94
CA GLU A 67 -16.31 5.43 12.02
C GLU A 67 -16.61 4.22 12.92
N THR A 68 -16.53 3.00 12.38
CA THR A 68 -16.94 1.78 13.08
C THR A 68 -15.78 1.09 13.82
N ILE A 69 -14.57 1.15 13.27
CA ILE A 69 -13.42 0.42 13.81
C ILE A 69 -12.69 1.32 14.83
N PRO A 70 -12.69 0.98 16.13
CA PRO A 70 -11.96 1.77 17.11
C PRO A 70 -10.46 1.72 16.81
N TYR A 71 -9.79 2.86 16.99
CA TYR A 71 -8.35 3.05 16.73
C TYR A 71 -7.95 2.94 15.24
N SER A 72 -8.89 3.00 14.29
CA SER A 72 -8.54 3.21 12.89
C SER A 72 -8.05 4.63 12.66
N ASN A 73 -7.07 4.77 11.78
CA ASN A 73 -6.61 6.06 11.29
C ASN A 73 -6.80 6.10 9.77
N LEU A 74 -7.52 7.10 9.26
CA LEU A 74 -7.77 7.29 7.84
C LEU A 74 -7.17 8.64 7.42
N VAL A 75 -6.23 8.61 6.48
CA VAL A 75 -5.59 9.81 5.93
C VAL A 75 -5.83 9.88 4.42
N GLU A 76 -6.40 11.00 3.96
CA GLU A 76 -6.51 11.32 2.54
C GLU A 76 -5.32 12.19 2.09
N LEU A 77 -4.51 11.66 1.18
CA LEU A 77 -3.38 12.39 0.61
C LEU A 77 -3.85 13.31 -0.52
N LYS A 78 -4.10 14.59 -0.20
CA LYS A 78 -4.60 15.59 -1.16
C LYS A 78 -3.66 15.76 -2.36
N GLY A 79 -4.24 15.83 -3.55
CA GLY A 79 -3.50 16.05 -4.79
C GLY A 79 -2.75 14.82 -5.32
N LEU A 80 -2.98 13.65 -4.71
CA LEU A 80 -2.51 12.36 -5.20
C LEU A 80 -3.69 11.56 -5.80
N ASN A 81 -3.37 10.66 -6.72
CA ASN A 81 -4.32 9.79 -7.41
C ASN A 81 -3.78 8.34 -7.40
N HIS A 82 -4.51 7.43 -8.05
CA HIS A 82 -4.17 6.00 -8.09
C HIS A 82 -2.81 5.68 -8.74
N ASP A 83 -2.26 6.59 -9.56
CA ASP A 83 -0.95 6.46 -10.19
C ASP A 83 0.18 7.07 -9.35
N SER A 84 -0.13 7.82 -8.30
CA SER A 84 0.87 8.60 -7.57
C SER A 84 1.87 7.74 -6.80
N ALA A 85 1.53 6.50 -6.46
CA ALA A 85 2.43 5.54 -5.83
C ALA A 85 3.42 4.88 -6.81
N GLN A 86 3.22 5.07 -8.12
CA GLN A 86 4.06 4.48 -9.15
C GLN A 86 5.40 5.25 -9.27
N ASP A 87 6.38 4.61 -9.90
CA ASP A 87 7.74 5.12 -10.12
C ASP A 87 7.79 6.40 -10.97
N TYR A 88 6.76 6.62 -11.78
CA TYR A 88 6.54 7.80 -12.60
C TYR A 88 5.61 8.84 -11.95
N GLY A 89 5.08 8.53 -10.76
CA GLY A 89 4.17 9.39 -9.99
C GLY A 89 4.89 10.25 -8.95
N LYS A 90 4.32 10.32 -7.75
CA LYS A 90 4.82 11.06 -6.58
C LYS A 90 4.93 10.12 -5.37
N PRO A 91 5.85 9.14 -5.36
CA PRO A 91 5.91 8.14 -4.30
C PRO A 91 6.46 8.69 -2.96
N LYS A 92 7.25 9.76 -2.97
CA LYS A 92 7.90 10.31 -1.75
C LYS A 92 6.91 10.79 -0.67
N PRO A 93 5.88 11.62 -0.97
CA PRO A 93 4.88 11.99 0.04
C PRO A 93 4.12 10.80 0.62
N ILE A 94 3.94 9.74 -0.16
CA ILE A 94 3.26 8.51 0.29
C ILE A 94 4.13 7.76 1.29
N ALA A 95 5.43 7.60 0.99
CA ALA A 95 6.39 6.99 1.91
C ALA A 95 6.47 7.76 3.25
N GLN A 96 6.47 9.09 3.19
CA GLN A 96 6.51 9.93 4.39
C GLN A 96 5.29 9.74 5.28
N GLU A 97 4.10 9.62 4.70
CA GLU A 97 2.90 9.41 5.50
C GLU A 97 2.86 8.01 6.10
N LEU A 98 3.27 6.98 5.36
CA LEU A 98 3.34 5.62 5.89
C LEU A 98 4.25 5.50 7.11
N ARG A 99 5.39 6.20 7.11
CA ARG A 99 6.28 6.27 8.28
C ARG A 99 5.65 6.92 9.52
N ARG A 100 4.54 7.65 9.37
CA ARG A 100 3.80 8.24 10.51
C ARG A 100 2.71 7.32 11.05
N PHE A 101 2.31 6.31 10.28
CA PHE A 101 1.26 5.36 10.63
C PHE A 101 1.74 4.23 11.53
N PHE A 102 3.05 3.97 11.56
CA PHE A 102 3.71 2.91 12.32
C PHE A 102 4.77 3.51 13.23
#